data_AF-A0A088F5G7-F1
#
_entry.id   AF-A0A088F5G7-F1
#
_cell.length_a   1.000
_cell.length_b   1.000
_cell.length_c   1.000
_cell.angle_alpha   90.00
_cell.angle_beta   90.00
_cell.angle_gamma   90.00
#
_symmetry.space_group_name_H-M   'P 1'
#
loop_
_entity.id
_entity.type
_entity.pdbx_description
1 polymer ?
#
loop_
_entity_poly.entity_id
_entity_poly.type
_entity_poly.pdbx_seq_one_letter_code
_entity_poly.pdbx_strand_id
1 'polypeptide(L)'
;MNTQLPITLSEHKLKEIEAIKQVINDFVSPDMIILYGSYARGNYKDQVYVKDGIRYFYICGYDLIVITNKNQYKRISTGRRVGAED
;
A
#
# COMPACT_ATOMS: atom_id res chain seq x y z
N MET A 1 1.95 -0.54 20.22
CA MET A 1 2.49 -1.21 19.02
C MET A 1 3.85 -0.61 18.72
N ASN A 2 4.89 -1.43 18.67
CA ASN A 2 6.26 -0.97 18.40
C ASN A 2 6.49 -1.03 16.88
N THR A 3 5.95 -0.04 16.15
CA THR A 3 6.18 0.10 14.71
C THR A 3 7.43 0.93 14.49
N GLN A 4 8.60 0.30 14.45
CA GLN A 4 9.78 0.95 13.88
C GLN A 4 9.79 0.65 12.38
N LEU A 5 9.17 1.55 11.61
CA LEU A 5 9.46 1.64 10.19
C LEU A 5 10.95 1.97 10.02
N PRO A 6 11.62 1.48 8.96
CA PRO A 6 12.99 1.88 8.69
C PRO A 6 13.08 3.40 8.65
N ILE A 7 14.00 3.98 9.43
CA ILE A 7 14.15 5.42 9.72
C ILE A 7 14.46 6.26 8.44
N THR A 8 14.52 5.64 7.26
CA THR A 8 15.06 6.22 6.02
C THR A 8 14.04 6.32 4.87
N LEU A 9 12.73 6.30 5.12
CA LEU A 9 11.73 6.59 4.09
C LEU A 9 11.51 8.10 3.94
N SER A 10 11.34 8.57 2.70
CA SER A 10 10.99 9.97 2.46
C SER A 10 9.60 10.29 3.02
N GLU A 11 9.36 11.56 3.34
CA GLU A 11 8.08 12.00 3.93
C GLU A 11 6.87 11.60 3.08
N HIS A 12 6.99 11.69 1.75
CA HIS A 12 5.93 11.28 0.83
C HIS A 12 5.59 9.79 0.96
N LYS A 13 6.61 8.93 1.08
CA LYS A 13 6.42 7.47 1.23
C LYS A 13 5.79 7.13 2.57
N LEU A 14 6.17 7.84 3.64
CA LEU A 14 5.51 7.70 4.94
C LEU A 14 4.03 8.10 4.87
N LYS A 15 3.69 9.19 4.17
CA LYS A 15 2.30 9.61 3.96
C LYS A 15 1.49 8.58 3.16
N GLU A 16 2.07 7.99 2.12
CA GLU A 16 1.43 6.90 1.37
C GLU A 16 1.13 5.69 2.25
N ILE A 17 2.13 5.23 3.03
CA ILE A 17 1.96 4.11 3.97
C ILE A 17 0.88 4.42 5.00
N GLU A 18 0.83 5.64 5.53
CA GLU A 18 -0.18 6.03 6.51
C GLU A 18 -1.59 6.07 5.90
N ALA A 19 -1.73 6.58 4.66
CA ALA A 19 -2.99 6.53 3.94
C ALA A 19 -3.46 5.09 3.69
N ILE A 20 -2.55 4.19 3.30
CA ILE A 20 -2.86 2.76 3.12
C ILE A 20 -3.29 2.14 4.45
N LYS A 21 -2.57 2.40 5.55
CA LYS A 21 -2.94 1.94 6.89
C LYS A 21 -4.33 2.41 7.29
N GLN A 22 -4.64 3.68 7.04
CA GLN A 22 -5.96 4.24 7.36
C GLN A 22 -7.07 3.50 6.61
N VAL A 23 -6.90 3.29 5.31
CA VAL A 23 -7.85 2.52 4.49
C VAL A 23 -8.05 1.11 5.06
N ILE A 24 -6.97 0.39 5.38
CA ILE A 24 -7.07 -0.97 5.95
C ILE A 24 -7.83 -0.95 7.28
N ASN A 25 -7.52 0.01 8.18
CA ASN A 25 -8.21 0.16 9.45
C ASN A 25 -9.71 0.40 9.28
N ASP A 26 -10.11 1.22 8.31
CA ASP A 26 -11.51 1.57 8.07
C ASP A 26 -12.35 0.38 7.54
N PHE A 27 -11.71 -0.60 6.91
CA PHE A 27 -12.41 -1.71 6.25
C PHE A 27 -12.42 -3.02 7.03
N VAL A 28 -11.32 -3.36 7.71
CA VAL A 28 -11.13 -4.71 8.25
C VAL A 28 -10.68 -4.77 9.72
N SER A 29 -10.60 -3.63 10.42
CA SER A 29 -10.20 -3.53 11.84
C SER A 29 -9.07 -4.51 12.20
N PRO A 30 -7.89 -4.41 11.57
CA PRO A 30 -6.88 -5.44 11.64
C PRO A 30 -6.28 -5.56 13.04
N ASP A 31 -5.98 -6.79 13.45
CA ASP A 31 -5.19 -7.06 14.66
C ASP A 31 -3.74 -6.61 14.46
N MET A 32 -3.23 -6.74 13.22
CA MET A 32 -1.87 -6.36 12.87
C MET A 32 -1.74 -6.04 11.37
N ILE A 33 -0.93 -5.02 11.06
CA ILE A 33 -0.47 -4.71 9.71
C ILE A 33 1.06 -4.80 9.72
N ILE A 34 1.63 -5.63 8.85
CA ILE A 34 3.07 -5.84 8.73
C ILE A 34 3.54 -5.36 7.36
N LEU A 35 4.51 -4.45 7.36
CA LEU A 35 5.27 -4.11 6.14
C LEU A 35 6.27 -5.23 5.86
N TYR A 36 6.28 -5.74 4.64
CA TYR A 36 7.18 -6.78 4.18
C TYR A 36 7.96 -6.33 2.93
N GLY A 37 8.74 -7.23 2.35
CA GLY A 37 9.36 -7.01 1.06
C GLY A 37 10.49 -5.99 1.07
N SER A 38 10.68 -5.33 -0.07
CA SER A 38 11.85 -4.47 -0.31
C SER A 38 11.85 -3.21 0.56
N TYR A 39 10.68 -2.65 0.85
CA TYR A 39 10.52 -1.51 1.75
C TYR A 39 10.84 -1.87 3.20
N ALA A 40 10.40 -3.04 3.69
CA ALA A 40 10.75 -3.50 5.03
C ALA A 40 12.27 -3.74 5.21
N ARG A 41 12.94 -4.21 4.14
CA ARG A 41 14.40 -4.45 4.13
C ARG A 41 15.23 -3.20 3.85
N GLY A 42 14.60 -2.07 3.53
CA GLY A 42 15.31 -0.83 3.17
C GLY A 42 16.04 -0.87 1.82
N ASN A 43 15.71 -1.82 0.94
CA ASN A 43 16.37 -1.99 -0.37
C ASN A 43 15.41 -1.82 -1.56
N TYR A 44 14.33 -1.06 -1.37
CA TYR A 44 13.41 -0.68 -2.43
C TYR A 44 14.09 0.15 -3.54
N LYS A 45 13.51 0.12 -4.73
CA LYS A 45 13.96 0.88 -5.90
C LYS A 45 12.83 1.74 -6.40
N ASP A 46 13.12 3.02 -6.59
CA ASP A 46 12.27 3.97 -7.30
C ASP A 46 13.16 4.70 -8.32
N GLN A 47 13.44 4.00 -9.41
CA GLN A 47 14.38 4.47 -10.44
C GLN A 47 13.69 4.54 -11.79
N VAL A 48 13.97 5.63 -12.50
CA VAL A 48 13.61 5.81 -13.90
C VAL A 48 14.89 6.05 -14.66
N TYR A 49 15.11 5.31 -15.74
CA TYR A 49 16.25 5.55 -16.63
C TYR A 49 15.86 5.40 -18.09
N VAL A 50 16.66 6.01 -18.97
CA VAL A 50 16.50 5.92 -20.42
C VAL A 50 17.68 5.15 -20.98
N LYS A 51 17.39 4.12 -21.79
CA LYS A 51 18.38 3.35 -22.53
C LYS A 51 17.87 3.16 -23.95
N ASP A 52 18.69 3.52 -24.94
CA ASP A 52 18.36 3.43 -26.37
C ASP A 52 17.04 4.15 -26.73
N GLY A 53 16.79 5.30 -26.12
CA GLY A 53 15.55 6.07 -26.28
C GLY A 53 14.33 5.49 -25.56
N ILE A 54 14.45 4.32 -24.93
CA ILE A 54 13.38 3.64 -24.18
C ILE A 54 13.46 3.99 -22.70
N ARG A 55 12.34 4.40 -22.12
CA ARG A 55 12.24 4.71 -20.68
C ARG A 55 11.83 3.46 -19.90
N TYR A 56 12.64 3.10 -18.92
CA TYR A 56 12.41 1.98 -18.01
C TYR A 56 12.07 2.50 -16.61
N PHE A 57 11.15 1.80 -15.94
CA PHE A 57 10.68 2.14 -14.61
C PHE A 57 10.91 0.92 -13.70
N TYR A 58 11.73 1.10 -12.67
CA TYR A 58 11.93 0.14 -11.59
C TYR A 58 11.40 0.78 -10.31
N ILE A 59 10.10 0.61 -10.12
CA ILE A 59 9.36 1.18 -8.99
C ILE A 59 8.82 0.01 -8.17
N CYS A 60 9.31 -0.11 -6.94
CA CYS A 60 8.85 -1.14 -6.01
C CYS A 60 7.47 -0.78 -5.45
N GLY A 61 6.60 -1.78 -5.34
CA GLY A 61 5.35 -1.67 -4.60
C GLY A 61 5.54 -1.84 -3.09
N TYR A 62 4.47 -1.58 -2.34
CA TYR A 62 4.39 -1.90 -0.91
C TYR A 62 3.82 -3.30 -0.71
N ASP A 63 4.59 -4.18 -0.09
CA ASP A 63 4.13 -5.51 0.29
C ASP A 63 3.60 -5.47 1.73
N LEU A 64 2.31 -5.76 1.92
CA LEU A 64 1.65 -5.72 3.22
C LEU A 64 1.02 -7.07 3.56
N ILE A 65 1.20 -7.50 4.80
CA ILE A 65 0.45 -8.63 5.38
C ILE A 65 -0.51 -8.05 6.42
N VAL A 66 -1.79 -8.33 6.26
CA VAL A 66 -2.86 -7.87 7.15
C VAL A 66 -3.44 -9.06 7.88
N ILE A 67 -3.37 -9.04 9.20
CA ILE A 67 -3.93 -10.07 10.08
C ILE A 67 -5.24 -9.51 10.64
N THR A 68 -6.33 -10.23 10.42
CA THR A 68 -7.67 -9.87 10.90
C THR A 68 -8.42 -11.11 11.36
N ASN A 69 -9.33 -10.93 12.31
CA ASN A 69 -10.28 -11.95 12.71
C ASN A 69 -11.41 -12.06 11.67
N LYS A 70 -11.87 -13.29 11.37
CA LYS A 70 -12.83 -13.62 10.29
C LYS A 70 -14.14 -12.81 10.29
N ASN A 71 -14.48 -12.13 11.38
CA ASN A 71 -15.81 -11.55 11.60
C ASN A 71 -15.87 -10.00 11.49
N GLN A 72 -14.82 -9.31 11.04
CA GLN A 72 -14.76 -7.83 11.06
C GLN A 72 -14.55 -7.17 9.69
N TYR A 73 -15.16 -7.69 8.61
CA TYR A 73 -15.11 -7.01 7.32
C TYR A 73 -16.35 -6.12 7.10
N LYS A 74 -16.11 -4.85 6.78
CA LYS A 74 -17.16 -3.98 6.25
C LYS A 74 -17.45 -4.38 4.81
N ARG A 75 -18.64 -4.96 4.54
CA ARG A 75 -19.08 -5.25 3.16
C ARG A 75 -19.23 -3.94 2.40
N ILE A 76 -18.38 -3.73 1.40
CA ILE A 76 -18.57 -2.68 0.41
C ILE A 76 -19.44 -3.24 -0.71
N SER A 77 -20.63 -2.69 -0.90
CA SER A 77 -21.35 -2.86 -2.16
C SER A 77 -20.71 -1.94 -3.19
N THR A 78 -19.86 -2.47 -4.07
CA THR A 78 -19.35 -1.69 -5.21
C THR A 78 -20.53 -1.46 -6.15
N GLY A 79 -21.20 -0.32 -6.01
CA GLY A 79 -22.25 0.10 -6.92
C GLY A 79 -21.64 0.38 -8.29
N ARG A 80 -21.74 -0.59 -9.20
CA ARG A 80 -21.47 -0.34 -10.61
C ARG A 80 -22.57 0.60 -11.09
N ARG A 81 -22.27 1.90 -11.19
CA ARG A 81 -23.10 2.84 -11.95
C ARG A 81 -22.98 2.44 -13.42
N VAL A 82 -23.81 1.51 -13.86
CA VAL A 82 -24.21 1.45 -15.26
C VAL A 82 -25.09 2.67 -15.48
N GLY A 83 -24.55 3.68 -16.15
CA GLY A 83 -25.37 4.76 -16.69
C GLY A 83 -26.35 4.14 -17.68
N ALA A 84 -27.63 4.18 -17.36
CA ALA A 84 -28.65 4.17 -18.38
C ALA A 84 -28.65 5.59 -18.95
N GLU A 85 -28.20 5.74 -20.19
CA GLU A 85 -28.55 6.90 -21.01
C GLU A 85 -29.99 6.72 -21.47
N ASP A 86 -30.76 7.81 -21.43
CA ASP A 86 -32.19 7.90 -21.74
C ASP A 86 -32.53 7.54 -23.20
#